data_AF-A0A084SIW5-F1
#
_entry.id   AF-A0A084SIW5-F1
#
_cell.length_a   1.000
_cell.length_b   1.000
_cell.length_c   1.000
_cell.angle_alpha   90.00
_cell.angle_beta   90.00
_cell.angle_gamma   90.00
#
_symmetry.space_group_name_H-M   'P 1'
#
loop_
_entity.id
_entity.type
_entity.pdbx_description
1 polymer ?
#
loop_
_entity_poly.entity_id
_entity_poly.type
_entity_poly.pdbx_seq_one_letter_code
_entity_poly.pdbx_strand_id
1 'polypeptide(L)'
;MVGDVEGQPAVVGTFTPPWEGIAELGGVATLERFRKRGLGTAVTSLVAQEAFARGVDVLFLSTITEEAGRIYERVGFRFLTRMLFMSVPG
;
A
#
# COMPACT_ATOMS: atom_id res chain seq x y z
N MET A 1 0.86 -8.95 4.28
CA MET A 1 -0.18 -8.99 5.32
C MET A 1 -1.51 -9.38 4.70
N VAL A 2 -2.29 -10.17 5.42
CA VAL A 2 -3.64 -10.59 5.05
C VAL A 2 -4.57 -10.26 6.20
N GLY A 3 -5.72 -9.67 5.90
CA GLY A 3 -6.78 -9.40 6.86
C GLY A 3 -8.02 -10.21 6.54
N ASP A 4 -8.58 -10.83 7.57
CA ASP A 4 -9.79 -11.65 7.49
C ASP A 4 -11.03 -10.88 7.96
N VAL A 5 -12.17 -11.17 7.34
CA VAL A 5 -13.50 -10.73 7.78
C VAL A 5 -14.38 -11.98 7.83
N GLU A 6 -14.99 -12.26 8.98
CA GLU A 6 -15.86 -13.43 9.19
C GLU A 6 -15.15 -14.76 8.82
N GLY A 7 -13.85 -14.87 9.13
CA GLY A 7 -13.05 -16.06 8.84
C GLY A 7 -12.67 -16.24 7.37
N GLN A 8 -12.89 -15.24 6.52
CA GLN A 8 -12.49 -15.25 5.12
C GLN A 8 -11.45 -14.18 4.82
N PRO A 9 -10.40 -14.49 4.04
CA PRO A 9 -9.47 -13.48 3.54
C PRO A 9 -10.23 -12.41 2.77
N ALA A 10 -10.03 -11.16 3.16
CA ALA A 10 -10.80 -10.01 2.66
C ALA A 10 -9.92 -8.92 2.06
N VAL A 11 -8.73 -8.72 2.63
CA VAL A 11 -7.83 -7.64 2.24
C VAL A 11 -6.38 -8.09 2.34
N VAL A 12 -5.54 -7.59 1.45
CA VAL A 12 -4.10 -7.85 1.42
C VAL A 12 -3.32 -6.56 1.19
N GLY A 13 -2.06 -6.56 1.61
CA GLY A 13 -1.07 -5.52 1.33
C GLY A 13 0.32 -6.02 1.71
N THR A 14 1.35 -5.51 1.05
CA THR A 14 2.74 -5.89 1.32
C THR A 14 3.66 -4.70 1.10
N PHE A 15 4.93 -4.87 1.47
CA PHE A 15 6.00 -3.96 1.05
C PHE A 15 7.20 -4.78 0.55
N THR A 16 8.04 -4.15 -0.27
CA THR A 16 9.27 -4.75 -0.75
C THR A 16 10.29 -4.89 0.38
N PRO A 17 11.28 -5.80 0.25
CA PRO A 17 12.45 -5.77 1.13
C PRO A 17 13.09 -4.36 1.14
N PRO A 18 13.49 -3.83 2.31
CA PRO A 18 14.14 -2.54 2.38
C PRO A 18 15.48 -2.53 1.66
N TRP A 19 15.77 -1.45 0.93
CA TRP A 19 17.06 -1.15 0.34
C TRP A 19 17.47 0.27 0.73
N GLU A 20 18.62 0.42 1.40
CA GLU A 20 19.10 1.72 1.92
C GLU A 20 18.02 2.50 2.70
N GLY A 21 17.26 1.81 3.55
CA GLY A 21 16.19 2.42 4.35
C GLY A 21 14.91 2.73 3.56
N ILE A 22 14.82 2.36 2.28
CA ILE A 22 13.67 2.65 1.41
C ILE A 22 12.93 1.36 1.08
N ALA A 23 11.59 1.39 1.12
CA ALA A 23 10.74 0.30 0.64
C ALA A 23 9.50 0.82 -0.11
N GLU A 24 8.94 0.00 -1.00
CA GLU A 24 7.68 0.29 -1.68
C GLU A 24 6.54 -0.53 -1.05
N LEU A 25 5.45 0.15 -0.66
CA LEU A 25 4.18 -0.46 -0.31
C LEU A 25 3.40 -0.77 -1.59
N GLY A 26 2.95 -2.02 -1.73
CA GLY A 26 2.24 -2.47 -2.91
C GLY A 26 1.31 -3.65 -2.63
N GLY A 27 0.72 -4.18 -3.70
CA GLY A 27 -0.16 -5.35 -3.63
C GLY A 27 -1.40 -5.12 -2.76
N VAL A 28 -1.86 -3.87 -2.62
CA VAL A 28 -3.06 -3.56 -1.84
C VAL A 28 -4.29 -3.94 -2.64
N ALA A 29 -5.08 -4.87 -2.10
CA ALA A 29 -6.33 -5.29 -2.71
C ALA A 29 -7.36 -5.64 -1.63
N THR A 30 -8.62 -5.25 -1.87
CA THR A 30 -9.77 -5.67 -1.07
C THR A 30 -10.76 -6.39 -1.97
N LEU A 31 -11.18 -7.60 -1.58
CA LEU A 31 -12.21 -8.34 -2.29
C LEU A 31 -13.48 -7.52 -2.38
N GLU A 32 -14.14 -7.58 -3.53
CA GLU A 32 -15.24 -6.67 -3.89
C GLU A 32 -16.37 -6.64 -2.85
N ARG A 33 -16.81 -7.82 -2.38
CA ARG A 33 -17.86 -7.96 -1.35
C ARG A 33 -17.55 -7.29 -0.01
N PHE A 34 -16.28 -7.01 0.26
CA PHE A 34 -15.80 -6.38 1.50
C PHE A 34 -15.33 -4.92 1.32
N ARG A 35 -15.47 -4.34 0.13
CA ARG A 35 -15.13 -2.93 -0.14
C ARG A 35 -16.04 -1.96 0.64
N LYS A 36 -15.62 -0.69 0.72
CA LYS A 36 -16.31 0.40 1.43
C LYS A 36 -16.47 0.20 2.95
N ARG A 37 -15.61 -0.65 3.54
CA ARG A 37 -15.58 -0.94 4.99
C ARG A 37 -14.29 -0.47 5.68
N GLY A 38 -13.49 0.37 5.03
CA GLY A 38 -12.21 0.87 5.58
C GLY A 38 -11.04 -0.12 5.55
N LEU A 39 -11.22 -1.34 5.02
CA LEU A 39 -10.19 -2.39 5.05
C LEU A 39 -8.90 -2.02 4.32
N GLY A 40 -8.99 -1.33 3.17
CA GLY A 40 -7.80 -0.87 2.43
C GLY A 40 -6.95 0.10 3.26
N THR A 41 -7.59 1.05 3.97
CA THR A 41 -6.89 1.94 4.90
C THR A 41 -6.28 1.15 6.05
N ALA A 42 -7.01 0.21 6.65
CA ALA A 42 -6.53 -0.60 7.76
C ALA A 42 -5.29 -1.43 7.39
N VAL A 43 -5.31 -2.16 6.27
CA VAL A 43 -4.15 -2.97 5.84
C VAL A 43 -2.96 -2.08 5.49
N THR A 44 -3.20 -0.92 4.89
CA THR A 44 -2.13 0.03 4.53
C THR A 44 -1.45 0.55 5.79
N SER A 45 -2.21 0.95 6.80
CA SER A 45 -1.68 1.40 8.09
C SER A 45 -0.84 0.31 8.77
N LEU A 46 -1.33 -0.94 8.76
CA LEU A 46 -0.60 -2.07 9.34
C LEU A 46 0.71 -2.35 8.59
N VAL A 47 0.68 -2.35 7.26
CA VAL A 47 1.87 -2.53 6.43
C VAL A 47 2.88 -1.40 6.69
N ALA A 48 2.42 -0.15 6.81
CA ALA A 48 3.29 0.97 7.12
C ALA A 48 3.94 0.84 8.49
N GLN A 49 3.15 0.51 9.52
CA GLN A 49 3.68 0.28 10.88
C GLN A 49 4.75 -0.80 10.90
N GLU A 50 4.53 -1.91 10.21
CA GLU A 50 5.51 -3.00 10.13
C GLU A 50 6.77 -2.59 9.37
N ALA A 51 6.64 -1.85 8.26
CA ALA A 51 7.80 -1.37 7.52
C ALA A 51 8.70 -0.49 8.42
N PHE A 52 8.11 0.48 9.13
CA PHE A 52 8.84 1.33 10.06
C PHE A 52 9.42 0.54 11.24
N ALA A 53 8.70 -0.44 11.78
CA ALA A 53 9.22 -1.32 12.83
C ALA A 53 10.44 -2.15 12.37
N ARG A 54 10.58 -2.40 11.07
CA ARG A 54 11.75 -3.07 10.47
C ARG A 54 12.89 -2.11 10.08
N GLY A 55 12.81 -0.84 10.45
CA GLY A 55 13.85 0.15 10.16
C GLY A 55 13.81 0.73 8.76
N VAL A 56 12.66 0.70 8.08
CA VAL A 56 12.44 1.52 6.88
C VAL A 56 12.36 2.98 7.31
N ASP A 57 13.14 3.87 6.69
CA ASP A 57 13.08 5.31 6.89
C ASP A 57 12.04 5.96 5.96
N VAL A 58 11.93 5.44 4.73
CA VAL A 58 11.02 5.94 3.70
C VAL A 58 10.22 4.81 3.08
N LEU A 59 8.91 4.83 3.32
CA LEU A 59 7.95 3.97 2.64
C LEU A 59 7.23 4.78 1.57
N PHE A 60 7.35 4.38 0.31
CA PHE A 60 6.64 5.02 -0.80
C PHE A 60 5.66 4.05 -1.46
N LEU A 61 4.79 4.58 -2.31
CA LEU A 61 3.94 3.80 -3.21
C LEU A 61 3.66 4.62 -4.46
N SER A 62 3.24 3.94 -5.51
CA SER A 62 2.75 4.58 -6.74
C SER A 62 1.25 4.35 -6.91
N THR A 63 0.55 5.38 -7.40
CA THR A 63 -0.87 5.31 -7.73
C THR A 63 -1.08 5.67 -9.19
N ILE A 64 -1.97 4.94 -9.87
CA ILE A 64 -2.30 5.18 -11.28
C ILE A 64 -3.15 6.46 -11.44
N THR A 65 -3.98 6.80 -10.45
CA THR A 65 -4.83 8.01 -10.47
C THR A 65 -4.75 8.77 -9.14
N GLU A 66 -5.03 10.07 -9.17
CA GLU A 66 -5.05 10.92 -7.97
C GLU A 66 -6.14 10.49 -6.97
N GLU A 67 -7.28 10.00 -7.46
CA GLU A 67 -8.36 9.50 -6.61
C GLU A 67 -7.93 8.29 -5.78
N ALA A 68 -7.10 7.42 -6.35
CA ALA A 68 -6.51 6.30 -5.63
C ALA A 68 -5.55 6.78 -4.53
N GLY A 69 -4.86 7.91 -4.75
CA GLY A 69 -3.98 8.57 -3.79
C GLY A 69 -4.66 8.96 -2.47
N ARG A 70 -5.92 9.44 -2.54
CA ARG A 70 -6.67 9.94 -1.36
C ARG A 70 -6.87 8.90 -0.25
N ILE A 71 -6.80 7.61 -0.57
CA ILE A 71 -6.89 6.55 0.45
C ILE A 71 -5.62 6.53 1.30
N TYR A 72 -4.47 6.71 0.65
CA TYR A 72 -3.16 6.67 1.28
C TYR A 72 -2.85 7.95 2.05
N GLU A 73 -3.36 9.10 1.61
CA GLU A 73 -3.25 10.36 2.35
C GLU A 73 -3.84 10.28 3.77
N ARG A 74 -4.93 9.52 3.94
CA ARG A 74 -5.52 9.27 5.27
C ARG A 74 -4.62 8.47 6.21
N VAL A 75 -3.65 7.73 5.67
CA VAL A 75 -2.66 6.96 6.43
C VAL A 75 -1.42 7.81 6.74
N GLY A 76 -1.30 8.99 6.14
CA GLY A 76 -0.16 9.90 6.33
C GLY A 76 0.81 9.94 5.14
N PHE A 77 0.51 9.23 4.05
CA PHE A 77 1.26 9.44 2.80
C PHE A 77 0.99 10.84 2.26
N ARG A 78 1.96 11.39 1.54
CA ARG A 78 1.82 12.65 0.82
C ARG A 78 2.36 12.50 -0.58
N PHE A 79 1.79 13.26 -1.52
CA PHE A 79 2.36 13.34 -2.85
C PHE A 79 3.80 13.84 -2.78
N LEU A 80 4.71 13.13 -3.43
CA LEU A 80 6.13 13.47 -3.49
C LEU A 80 6.56 13.84 -4.91
N THR A 81 6.27 12.97 -5.88
CA THR A 81 6.63 13.17 -7.29
C THR A 81 5.78 12.29 -8.21
N ARG A 82 5.88 12.51 -9.52
CA ARG A 82 5.26 11.66 -10.54
C ARG A 82 6.21 10.51 -10.91
N MET A 83 5.67 9.31 -11.01
CA MET A 83 6.38 8.13 -11.51
C MET A 83 6.10 7.93 -13.00
N LEU A 84 7.14 7.69 -13.79
CA LEU A 84 7.01 7.33 -15.20
C LEU A 84 7.21 5.83 -15.34
N PHE A 85 6.25 5.16 -15.98
CA PHE A 85 6.38 3.76 -16.38
C PHE A 85 6.72 3.72 -17.87
N MET A 86 7.79 2.99 -18.21
CA MET A 86 8.17 2.72 -19.60
C MET A 86 8.27 1.22 -19.83
N SER A 87 7.89 0.78 -21.02
CA SER A 87 8.12 -0.58 -21.50
C SER A 87 8.99 -0.51 -22.76
N VAL A 88 10.00 -1.36 -22.84
CA VAL A 88 10.70 -1.60 -24.11
C VAL A 88 9.92 -2.62 -24.94
N PRO A 89 9.93 -2.54 -26.28
CA PRO A 89 9.39 -3.59 -27.12
C PRO A 89 10.05 -4.94 -26.76
N GLY A 90 9.23 -5.99 -26.67
CA GLY A 90 9.69 -7.37 -26.50
C GLY A 90 10.22 -7.96 -27.79
#